data_AF-A0A5K0ZSY4-F1
#
_entry.id   AF-A0A5K0ZSY4-F1
#
_cell.length_a   1.000
_cell.length_b   1.000
_cell.length_c   1.000
_cell.angle_alpha   90.00
_cell.angle_beta   90.00
_cell.angle_gamma   90.00
#
_symmetry.space_group_name_H-M   'P 1'
#
loop_
_entity.id
_entity.type
_entity.pdbx_description
1 polymer ?
#
loop_
_entity_poly.entity_id
_entity_poly.type
_entity_poly.pdbx_seq_one_letter_code
_entity_poly.pdbx_strand_id
1 'polypeptide(L)'
;ETFSAFSSSCTEMISRWNKLVGPCGHRELDVSIELRQLIKEIHSKTIYGSSYAELKRVFELQAEQAKLSATSLWEIYFPAF
;
A
#
# COMPACT_ATOMS: atom_id res chain seq x y z
N GLU A 1 5.38 -16.92 -5.39
CA GLU A 1 5.57 -15.79 -6.35
C GLU A 1 5.18 -14.44 -5.75
N THR A 2 4.00 -14.31 -5.13
CA THR A 2 3.52 -13.07 -4.49
C THR A 2 4.46 -12.48 -3.43
N PHE A 3 5.06 -13.32 -2.58
CA PHE A 3 6.02 -12.89 -1.55
C PHE A 3 7.28 -12.23 -2.12
N SER A 4 7.74 -12.68 -3.30
CA SER A 4 8.90 -12.07 -4.01
C SER A 4 8.54 -10.72 -4.62
N ALA A 5 7.33 -10.57 -5.16
CA ALA A 5 6.82 -9.31 -5.69
C ALA A 5 6.63 -8.26 -4.57
N PHE A 6 6.15 -8.68 -3.40
CA PHE A 6 6.07 -7.84 -2.20
C PHE A 6 7.44 -7.35 -1.75
N SER A 7 8.37 -8.27 -1.51
CA SER A 7 9.71 -7.94 -1.01
C SER A 7 10.46 -7.00 -1.97
N SER A 8 10.49 -7.30 -3.27
CA SER A 8 11.14 -6.45 -4.27
C SER A 8 10.53 -5.04 -4.36
N SER A 9 9.20 -4.93 -4.30
CA SER A 9 8.52 -3.63 -4.34
C SER A 9 8.78 -2.79 -3.08
N CYS A 10 8.84 -3.43 -1.90
CA CYS A 10 9.26 -2.76 -0.67
C CYS A 10 10.71 -2.25 -0.75
N THR A 11 11.63 -3.06 -1.29
CA THR A 11 13.03 -2.65 -1.49
C THR A 11 13.15 -1.46 -2.46
N GLU A 12 12.39 -1.47 -3.56
CA GLU A 12 12.35 -0.35 -4.51
C GLU A 12 11.76 0.92 -3.87
N MET A 13 10.70 0.80 -3.08
CA MET A 13 10.09 1.91 -2.34
C MET A 13 11.10 2.55 -1.38
N ILE A 14 11.79 1.76 -0.56
CA ILE A 14 12.83 2.25 0.35
C ILE A 14 13.99 2.89 -0.43
N SER A 15 14.39 2.32 -1.57
CA SER A 15 15.42 2.90 -2.44
C SER A 15 15.01 4.28 -2.97
N ARG A 16 13.74 4.45 -3.37
CA ARG A 16 13.21 5.77 -3.77
C ARG A 16 13.24 6.75 -2.61
N TRP A 17 12.79 6.35 -1.42
CA TRP A 17 12.80 7.22 -0.25
C TRP A 17 14.20 7.67 0.11
N ASN A 18 15.19 6.77 0.09
CA ASN A 18 16.59 7.12 0.35
C ASN A 18 17.14 8.16 -0.63
N LYS A 19 16.70 8.13 -1.90
CA LYS A 19 17.07 9.15 -2.90
C LYS A 19 16.38 10.49 -2.69
N LEU A 20 15.24 10.50 -1.99
CA LEU A 20 14.47 11.70 -1.68
C LEU A 20 14.97 12.42 -0.43
N VAL A 21 15.71 11.73 0.45
CA VAL A 21 16.34 12.33 1.63
C VAL A 21 17.42 13.32 1.18
N GLY A 22 17.17 14.61 1.44
CA GLY A 22 18.10 15.69 1.12
C GLY A 22 19.21 15.86 2.16
N PRO A 23 19.97 16.98 2.10
CA PRO A 23 21.09 17.26 3.01
C PRO A 23 20.72 17.24 4.50
N CYS A 24 19.45 17.50 4.82
CA CYS A 24 18.93 17.54 6.18
C CYS A 24 18.80 16.15 6.82
N GLY A 25 19.05 15.06 6.09
CA GLY A 25 19.06 13.68 6.61
C GLY A 25 17.68 13.08 6.89
N HIS A 26 16.60 13.82 6.69
CA HIS A 26 15.22 13.35 6.83
C HIS A 26 14.29 14.01 5.80
N ARG A 27 13.15 13.37 5.54
CA ARG A 27 12.09 13.89 4.68
C ARG A 27 10.73 13.36 5.11
N GLU A 28 9.74 14.24 5.20
CA GLU A 28 8.35 13.85 5.43
C GLU A 28 7.74 13.30 4.14
N LEU A 29 6.97 12.22 4.27
CA LEU A 29 6.30 11.53 3.19
C LEU A 29 4.83 11.31 3.56
N ASP A 30 3.96 11.45 2.57
CA ASP A 30 2.56 11.05 2.73
C ASP A 30 2.45 9.53 2.58
N VAL A 31 2.27 8.87 3.73
CA VAL A 31 2.14 7.40 3.82
C VAL A 31 0.99 6.87 2.94
N SER A 32 -0.08 7.64 2.79
CA SER A 32 -1.25 7.26 1.98
C SER A 32 -0.89 7.14 0.49
N ILE A 33 -0.08 8.08 -0.01
CA ILE A 33 0.41 8.08 -1.39
C ILE A 33 1.37 6.93 -1.62
N GLU A 34 2.35 6.76 -0.73
CA GLU A 34 3.38 5.73 -0.88
C GLU A 34 2.79 4.31 -0.80
N LEU A 35 1.84 4.08 0.10
CA LEU A 35 1.17 2.78 0.22
C LEU A 35 0.37 2.42 -1.02
N ARG A 36 -0.37 3.38 -1.60
CA ARG A 36 -1.09 3.17 -2.87
C ARG A 36 -0.13 2.84 -4.00
N GLN A 37 1.04 3.47 -4.05
CA GLN A 37 2.05 3.20 -5.07
C GLN A 37 2.64 1.79 -4.90
N LEU A 38 2.98 1.40 -3.66
CA LEU A 38 3.48 0.06 -3.35
C LEU A 38 2.50 -1.04 -3.78
N ILE A 39 1.20 -0.87 -3.49
CA ILE A 39 0.17 -1.84 -3.87
C ILE A 39 0.07 -1.98 -5.40
N LYS A 40 0.13 -0.87 -6.15
CA LYS A 40 0.16 -0.89 -7.62
C LYS A 40 1.36 -1.66 -8.15
N GLU A 41 2.54 -1.45 -7.57
CA GLU A 41 3.78 -2.13 -7.98
C GLU A 41 3.72 -3.63 -7.69
N ILE A 42 3.26 -4.02 -6.51
CA ILE A 42 3.04 -5.43 -6.16
C ILE A 42 2.08 -6.06 -7.14
N HIS A 43 0.94 -5.42 -7.41
CA HIS A 43 -0.02 -5.95 -8.36
C HIS A 43 0.57 -6.07 -9.76
N SER A 44 1.26 -5.04 -10.28
CA SER A 44 1.89 -5.10 -11.60
C SER A 44 2.86 -6.28 -11.75
N LYS A 45 3.56 -6.64 -10.67
CA LYS A 45 4.50 -7.77 -10.62
C LYS A 45 3.85 -9.11 -10.28
N THR A 46 2.60 -9.09 -9.81
CA THR A 46 1.85 -10.27 -9.34
C THR A 46 0.76 -10.70 -10.33
N ILE A 47 0.43 -9.91 -11.36
CA ILE A 47 -0.55 -10.33 -12.39
C ILE A 47 -0.01 -11.54 -13.14
N TYR A 48 -0.42 -12.69 -12.65
CA TYR A 48 -0.39 -13.97 -13.33
C TYR A 48 -1.74 -14.08 -14.07
N GLY A 49 -1.83 -13.49 -15.26
CA GLY A 49 -2.89 -13.80 -16.23
C GLY A 49 -4.33 -13.32 -15.98
N SER A 50 -4.63 -12.47 -15.00
CA SER A 50 -6.00 -11.94 -14.78
C SER A 50 -6.31 -10.68 -15.60
N SER A 51 -7.58 -10.48 -15.97
CA SER A 51 -7.99 -9.32 -16.77
C SER A 51 -8.05 -8.04 -15.93
N TYR A 52 -7.78 -6.89 -16.56
CA TYR A 52 -7.85 -5.57 -15.93
C TYR A 52 -9.20 -5.29 -15.24
N ALA A 53 -10.31 -5.80 -15.80
CA ALA A 53 -11.66 -5.62 -15.26
C ALA A 53 -11.87 -6.36 -13.93
N GLU A 54 -11.35 -7.58 -13.79
CA GLU A 54 -11.44 -8.36 -12.55
C GLU A 54 -10.64 -7.69 -11.43
N LEU A 55 -9.46 -7.16 -11.77
CA LEU A 55 -8.62 -6.43 -10.83
C LEU A 55 -9.29 -5.14 -10.34
N LYS A 56 -9.93 -4.39 -11.23
CA LYS A 56 -10.66 -3.17 -10.87
C LYS A 56 -11.73 -3.44 -9.81
N ARG A 57 -12.51 -4.51 -9.98
CA ARG A 57 -13.56 -4.93 -9.02
C ARG A 57 -12.97 -5.26 -7.65
N VAL A 58 -11.86 -5.99 -7.60
CA VAL A 58 -11.18 -6.35 -6.34
C VAL A 58 -10.63 -5.11 -5.63
N PHE A 59 -10.05 -4.16 -6.38
CA PHE A 59 -9.56 -2.90 -5.81
C PHE A 59 -10.67 -2.03 -5.22
N GLU A 60 -11.81 -1.92 -5.91
CA GLU A 60 -12.98 -1.21 -5.39
C GLU A 60 -13.47 -1.83 -4.09
N LEU A 61 -13.59 -3.17 -4.05
CA LEU A 61 -14.00 -3.90 -2.84
C LEU A 61 -12.99 -3.75 -1.69
N GLN A 62 -11.68 -3.81 -1.97
CA GLN A 62 -10.66 -3.58 -0.95
C GLN A 62 -10.69 -2.14 -0.41
N ALA A 63 -10.97 -1.14 -1.25
CA ALA A 63 -11.13 0.24 -0.80
C ALA A 63 -12.38 0.42 0.08
N GLU A 64 -13.50 -0.21 -0.28
CA GLU A 64 -14.71 -0.24 0.54
C GLU A 64 -14.46 -0.93 1.89
N GLN A 65 -13.78 -2.08 1.87
CA GLN A 65 -13.47 -2.82 3.08
C GLN A 65 -12.47 -2.07 3.97
N ALA A 66 -11.45 -1.42 3.39
CA ALA A 66 -10.53 -0.57 4.14
C ALA A 66 -11.25 0.60 4.80
N LYS A 67 -12.24 1.21 4.13
CA LYS A 67 -13.07 2.29 4.70
C LYS A 67 -13.92 1.77 5.85
N LEU A 68 -14.60 0.64 5.68
CA LEU A 68 -15.43 0.03 6.72
C LEU A 68 -14.58 -0.42 7.92
N SER A 69 -13.44 -1.07 7.68
CA SER A 69 -12.51 -1.47 8.72
C SER A 69 -11.88 -0.27 9.43
N ALA A 70 -11.61 0.84 8.75
CA ALA A 70 -11.16 2.07 9.40
C ALA A 70 -12.25 2.61 10.33
N THR A 71 -13.51 2.70 9.88
CA THR A 71 -14.63 3.10 10.75
C THR A 71 -14.78 2.16 11.95
N SER A 72 -14.71 0.85 11.74
CA SER A 72 -14.77 -0.12 12.83
C SER A 72 -13.54 -0.06 13.75
N LEU A 73 -12.35 0.25 13.26
CA LEU A 73 -11.16 0.46 14.10
C LEU A 73 -11.27 1.73 14.95
N TRP A 74 -11.92 2.79 14.45
CA TRP A 74 -12.26 3.97 15.24
C TRP A 74 -13.38 3.68 16.26
N GLU A 75 -14.32 2.78 15.96
CA GLU A 75 -15.37 2.32 16.87
C GLU A 75 -14.87 1.30 17.91
N ILE A 76 -13.84 0.50 17.59
CA ILE A 76 -12.99 -0.22 18.55
C ILE A 76 -12.06 0.81 19.22
N TYR A 77 -12.65 1.91 19.70
CA TYR A 77 -12.04 2.75 20.70
C TYR A 77 -11.88 1.87 21.94
N PHE A 78 -10.64 1.56 22.28
CA PHE A 78 -10.27 0.76 23.45
C PHE A 78 -11.12 1.16 24.67
N PRO A 79 -11.90 0.24 25.28
CA PRO A 79 -12.46 0.48 26.60
C PRO A 79 -11.33 0.38 27.62
N ALA A 80 -10.48 1.40 27.66
CA ALA A 80 -9.42 1.59 28.64
C ALA A 80 -9.02 3.07 28.70
N PHE A 81 -9.96 3.91 29.12
CA PHE A 81 -9.71 5.01 30.03
C PHE A 81 -10.90 5.15 30.99
#